data_AF-A0A091K9J2-F1
#
_entry.id   AF-A0A091K9J2-F1
#
_cell.length_a   1.000
_cell.length_b   1.000
_cell.length_c   1.000
_cell.angle_alpha   90.00
_cell.angle_beta   90.00
_cell.angle_gamma   90.00
#
_symmetry.space_group_name_H-M   'P 1'
#
loop_
_entity.id
_entity.type
_entity.pdbx_description
1 polymer ?
#
loop_
_entity_poly.entity_id
_entity_poly.type
_entity_poly.pdbx_seq_one_letter_code
_entity_poly.pdbx_strand_id
1 'polypeptide(L)'
;ILLLVRNPKDVATSFYHFCNAMSPLPSYETWDDFFIAFMTKKMPWGSYFEYLSEWNKYAADENVMTITYEELKENPVLGVENIAAFFGISLTDEELQSVAERSSFKSMKKNSQKTHGAFGNVLFRKGGVNDWKNLFSEDQNEKMDKTFEEHVGGTKLGTKLKYEVYCKA
;
A
#
# COMPACT_ATOMS: atom_id res chain seq x y z
N ILE A 1 5.09 9.46 14.16
CA ILE A 1 4.59 9.34 12.77
C ILE A 1 4.39 7.87 12.46
N LEU A 2 3.20 7.48 11.99
CA LEU A 2 2.96 6.14 11.47
C LEU A 2 3.09 6.18 9.94
N LEU A 3 4.10 5.50 9.40
CA LEU A 3 4.36 5.38 7.97
C LEU A 3 3.82 4.04 7.46
N LEU A 4 2.70 4.09 6.75
CA LEU A 4 2.14 2.92 6.06
C LEU A 4 2.75 2.82 4.65
N VAL A 5 3.42 1.71 4.37
CA VAL A 5 3.93 1.39 3.03
C VAL A 5 3.29 0.10 2.50
N ARG A 6 3.39 -0.13 1.20
CA ARG A 6 2.82 -1.31 0.54
C ARG A 6 3.74 -1.72 -0.58
N ASN A 7 3.70 -2.99 -0.97
CA ASN A 7 4.47 -3.45 -2.11
C ASN A 7 4.15 -2.61 -3.38
N PRO A 8 5.17 -2.16 -4.13
CA PRO A 8 4.98 -1.16 -5.19
C PRO A 8 4.15 -1.69 -6.36
N LYS A 9 4.13 -3.00 -6.59
CA LYS A 9 3.36 -3.62 -7.67
C LYS A 9 1.85 -3.52 -7.41
N ASP A 10 1.40 -3.87 -6.21
CA ASP A 10 0.00 -3.69 -5.84
C ASP A 10 -0.38 -2.21 -5.66
N VAL A 11 0.57 -1.34 -5.28
CA VAL A 11 0.35 0.11 -5.28
C VAL A 11 0.02 0.58 -6.69
N ALA A 12 0.83 0.21 -7.69
CA ALA A 12 0.58 0.53 -9.10
C ALA A 12 -0.78 0.00 -9.56
N THR A 13 -1.09 -1.27 -9.30
CA THR A 13 -2.39 -1.88 -9.65
C THR A 13 -3.57 -1.18 -8.99
N SER A 14 -3.47 -0.86 -7.69
CA SER A 14 -4.53 -0.13 -6.99
C SER A 14 -4.71 1.28 -7.55
N PHE A 15 -3.62 1.94 -7.90
CA PHE A 15 -3.63 3.31 -8.39
C PHE A 15 -4.18 3.38 -9.83
N TYR A 16 -3.87 2.41 -10.70
CA TYR A 16 -4.49 2.30 -12.02
C TYR A 16 -6.02 2.31 -11.95
N HIS A 17 -6.58 1.44 -11.10
CA HIS A 17 -8.03 1.39 -10.91
C HIS A 17 -8.60 2.65 -10.27
N PHE A 18 -7.86 3.28 -9.36
CA PHE A 18 -8.28 4.53 -8.72
C PHE A 18 -8.32 5.70 -9.72
N CYS A 19 -7.29 5.85 -10.56
CA CYS A 19 -7.23 6.82 -11.64
C CYS A 19 -8.42 6.68 -12.60
N ASN A 20 -8.69 5.47 -13.07
CA ASN A 20 -9.75 5.22 -14.05
C ASN A 20 -11.18 5.31 -13.48
N ALA A 21 -11.32 5.41 -12.16
CA ALA A 21 -12.63 5.48 -11.50
C ALA A 21 -12.92 6.83 -10.82
N MET A 22 -11.95 7.77 -10.83
CA MET A 22 -12.07 9.06 -10.13
C MET A 22 -11.85 10.24 -11.07
N SER A 23 -12.90 11.03 -11.27
CA SER A 23 -13.02 12.01 -12.37
C SER A 23 -12.10 13.26 -12.35
N PRO A 24 -11.34 13.67 -11.31
CA PRO A 24 -10.30 14.68 -11.53
C PRO A 24 -8.94 14.08 -11.93
N LEU A 25 -8.78 12.75 -11.88
CA LEU A 25 -7.50 12.11 -12.19
C LEU A 25 -7.39 11.79 -13.68
N PRO A 26 -6.17 11.76 -14.23
CA PRO A 26 -5.95 11.19 -15.55
C PRO A 26 -6.52 9.78 -15.62
N SER A 27 -7.33 9.51 -16.62
CA SER A 27 -7.75 8.16 -16.99
C SER A 27 -6.77 7.60 -18.01
N TYR A 28 -6.49 6.32 -17.92
CA TYR A 28 -5.57 5.59 -18.79
C TYR A 28 -6.35 4.52 -19.55
N GLU A 29 -6.22 4.52 -20.87
CA GLU A 29 -6.92 3.56 -21.74
C GLU A 29 -6.42 2.13 -21.51
N THR A 30 -5.11 1.99 -21.30
CA THR A 30 -4.47 0.70 -21.06
C THR A 30 -3.63 0.70 -19.78
N TRP A 31 -3.36 -0.51 -19.27
CA TRP A 31 -2.41 -0.71 -18.18
C TRP A 31 -0.99 -0.26 -18.56
N ASP A 32 -0.57 -0.46 -19.80
CA ASP A 32 0.77 -0.11 -20.27
C ASP A 32 1.00 1.41 -20.23
N ASP A 33 0.00 2.20 -20.68
CA ASP A 33 0.05 3.66 -20.60
C ASP A 33 0.17 4.14 -19.15
N PHE A 34 -0.61 3.53 -18.25
CA PHE A 34 -0.53 3.81 -16.82
C PHE A 34 0.84 3.44 -16.25
N PHE A 35 1.35 2.25 -16.57
CA PHE A 35 2.63 1.77 -16.05
C PHE A 35 3.77 2.69 -16.47
N ILE A 36 3.80 3.14 -17.73
CA ILE A 36 4.77 4.13 -18.21
C ILE A 36 4.65 5.43 -17.39
N ALA A 37 3.45 5.95 -17.16
CA ALA A 37 3.26 7.15 -16.36
C ALA A 37 3.71 6.97 -14.89
N PHE A 38 3.39 5.83 -14.29
CA PHE A 38 3.78 5.46 -12.94
C PHE A 38 5.31 5.41 -12.78
N MET A 39 6.01 4.81 -13.74
CA MET A 39 7.46 4.68 -13.72
C MET A 39 8.20 5.98 -14.11
N THR A 40 7.55 6.90 -14.82
CA THR A 40 8.17 8.15 -15.32
C THR A 40 7.83 9.39 -14.50
N LYS A 41 7.42 9.20 -13.23
CA LYS A 41 7.11 10.28 -12.26
C LYS A 41 5.97 11.22 -12.68
N LYS A 42 5.10 10.78 -13.57
CA LYS A 42 3.97 11.57 -14.09
C LYS A 42 2.69 11.42 -13.27
N MET A 43 2.76 10.76 -12.12
CA MET A 43 1.61 10.64 -11.22
C MET A 43 1.36 11.94 -10.46
N PRO A 44 0.10 12.25 -10.10
CA PRO A 44 -0.26 13.46 -9.34
C PRO A 44 0.55 13.69 -8.05
N TRP A 45 1.02 12.61 -7.42
CA TRP A 45 1.83 12.66 -6.18
C TRP A 45 3.32 12.37 -6.40
N GLY A 46 3.79 12.39 -7.65
CA GLY A 46 5.18 12.11 -8.00
C GLY A 46 5.53 10.62 -7.97
N SER A 47 6.82 10.32 -7.76
CA SER A 47 7.34 8.95 -7.79
C SER A 47 7.14 8.22 -6.47
N TYR A 48 6.56 7.02 -6.51
CA TYR A 48 6.48 6.16 -5.33
C TYR A 48 7.88 5.76 -4.81
N PHE A 49 8.85 5.57 -5.70
CA PHE A 49 10.20 5.19 -5.31
C PHE A 49 10.98 6.35 -4.67
N GLU A 50 10.75 7.59 -5.11
CA GLU A 50 11.31 8.76 -4.42
C GLU A 50 10.66 8.91 -3.04
N TYR A 51 9.34 8.72 -2.94
CA TYR A 51 8.65 8.69 -1.66
C TYR A 51 9.28 7.67 -0.69
N LEU A 52 9.51 6.43 -1.14
CA LEU A 52 10.17 5.42 -0.30
C LEU A 52 11.61 5.82 0.05
N SER A 53 12.38 6.33 -0.90
CA SER A 53 13.78 6.74 -0.68
C SER A 53 13.88 7.88 0.34
N GLU A 54 12.99 8.87 0.24
CA GLU A 54 12.92 10.00 1.17
C GLU A 54 12.52 9.56 2.58
N TRP A 55 11.49 8.71 2.70
CA TRP A 55 11.07 8.20 4.01
C TRP A 55 12.05 7.23 4.64
N ASN A 56 12.83 6.50 3.85
CA ASN A 56 13.86 5.61 4.37
C ASN A 56 14.91 6.34 5.22
N LYS A 57 15.16 7.65 4.96
CA LYS A 57 16.04 8.49 5.78
C LYS A 57 15.62 8.56 7.25
N TYR A 58 14.32 8.39 7.52
CA TYR A 58 13.72 8.47 8.85
C TYR A 58 13.26 7.10 9.37
N ALA A 59 13.44 6.01 8.61
CA ALA A 59 12.95 4.69 9.00
C ALA A 59 13.63 4.14 10.27
N ALA A 60 14.73 4.76 10.71
CA ALA A 60 15.43 4.44 11.95
C ALA A 60 15.05 5.33 13.14
N ASP A 61 14.30 6.42 12.94
CA ASP A 61 13.89 7.30 14.02
C ASP A 61 12.87 6.62 14.93
N GLU A 62 13.07 6.75 16.24
CA GLU A 62 12.16 6.23 17.26
C GLU A 62 10.74 6.84 17.17
N ASN A 63 10.65 8.05 16.63
CA ASN A 63 9.38 8.75 16.43
C ASN A 63 8.70 8.38 15.10
N VAL A 64 9.23 7.41 14.35
CA VAL A 64 8.66 6.92 13.08
C VAL A 64 8.46 5.41 13.13
N MET A 65 7.22 4.97 13.22
CA MET A 65 6.87 3.56 13.07
C MET A 65 6.54 3.28 11.61
N THR A 66 7.31 2.39 10.98
CA THR A 66 6.96 1.85 9.67
C THR A 66 6.15 0.58 9.83
N ILE A 67 5.02 0.50 9.13
CA ILE A 67 4.19 -0.70 9.03
C ILE A 67 3.83 -0.96 7.57
N THR A 68 3.73 -2.22 7.17
CA THR A 68 3.30 -2.55 5.81
C THR A 68 1.82 -2.93 5.74
N TYR A 69 1.20 -2.68 4.60
CA TYR A 69 -0.15 -3.19 4.32
C TYR A 69 -0.20 -4.71 4.43
N GLU A 70 0.85 -5.40 4.00
CA GLU A 70 0.96 -6.85 4.03
C GLU A 70 0.99 -7.38 5.47
N GLU A 71 1.71 -6.74 6.38
CA GLU A 71 1.71 -7.08 7.82
C GLU A 71 0.32 -6.92 8.43
N LEU A 72 -0.37 -5.81 8.12
CA LEU A 72 -1.75 -5.56 8.56
C LEU A 72 -2.74 -6.58 7.99
N LYS A 73 -2.45 -7.15 6.81
CA LYS A 73 -3.26 -8.19 6.19
C LYS A 73 -2.98 -9.58 6.77
N GLU A 74 -1.74 -9.86 7.13
CA GLU A 74 -1.29 -11.13 7.68
C GLU A 74 -1.77 -11.31 9.12
N ASN A 75 -1.61 -10.29 9.97
CA ASN A 75 -2.08 -10.33 11.36
C ASN A 75 -2.66 -8.97 11.78
N PRO A 76 -3.97 -8.72 11.53
CA PRO A 76 -4.61 -7.46 11.85
C PRO A 76 -4.56 -7.09 13.34
N VAL A 77 -4.71 -8.06 14.23
CA VAL A 77 -4.75 -7.83 15.69
C VAL A 77 -3.39 -7.36 16.19
N LEU A 78 -2.31 -8.07 15.81
CA LEU A 78 -0.95 -7.66 16.12
C LEU A 78 -0.59 -6.30 15.48
N GLY A 79 -1.12 -6.04 14.28
CA GLY A 79 -1.02 -4.75 13.62
C GLY A 79 -1.60 -3.60 14.46
N VAL A 80 -2.82 -3.78 14.97
CA VAL A 80 -3.49 -2.81 15.85
C VAL A 80 -2.73 -2.65 17.17
N GLU A 81 -2.30 -3.76 17.78
CA GLU A 81 -1.54 -3.76 19.03
C GLU A 81 -0.25 -2.94 18.90
N ASN A 82 0.54 -3.18 17.84
CA ASN A 82 1.77 -2.45 17.59
C ASN A 82 1.52 -0.95 17.35
N ILE A 83 0.48 -0.60 16.59
CA ILE A 83 0.10 0.81 16.37
C ILE A 83 -0.31 1.47 17.68
N ALA A 84 -1.13 0.80 18.49
CA ALA A 84 -1.59 1.32 19.77
C ALA A 84 -0.41 1.56 20.74
N ALA A 85 0.49 0.58 20.86
CA ALA A 85 1.69 0.68 21.68
C ALA A 85 2.59 1.85 21.24
N PHE A 86 2.78 2.04 19.92
CA PHE A 86 3.56 3.15 19.39
C PHE A 86 3.00 4.53 19.76
N PHE A 87 1.66 4.66 19.84
CA PHE A 87 1.01 5.89 20.28
C PHE A 87 0.79 5.97 21.80
N GLY A 88 1.30 5.00 22.58
CA GLY A 88 1.12 4.95 24.03
C GLY A 88 -0.33 4.68 24.47
N ILE A 89 -1.12 4.03 23.61
CA ILE A 89 -2.51 3.66 23.89
C ILE A 89 -2.55 2.22 24.41
N SER A 90 -3.07 2.03 25.61
CA SER A 90 -3.35 0.69 26.16
C SER A 90 -4.75 0.24 25.75
N LEU A 91 -4.85 -0.98 25.21
CA LEU A 91 -6.10 -1.61 24.80
C LEU A 91 -6.21 -2.99 25.46
N THR A 92 -7.43 -3.42 25.81
CA THR A 92 -7.68 -4.81 26.20
C THR A 92 -7.71 -5.73 24.97
N ASP A 93 -7.62 -7.04 25.18
CA ASP A 93 -7.74 -8.03 24.11
C ASP A 93 -9.08 -7.88 23.36
N GLU A 94 -10.18 -7.62 24.07
CA GLU A 94 -11.49 -7.40 23.44
C GLU A 94 -11.51 -6.13 22.58
N GLU A 95 -10.85 -5.06 23.03
CA GLU A 95 -10.74 -3.82 22.27
C GLU A 95 -9.88 -4.01 21.01
N LEU A 96 -8.76 -4.73 21.11
CA LEU A 96 -7.91 -5.08 19.97
C LEU A 96 -8.68 -5.86 18.91
N GLN A 97 -9.42 -6.90 19.34
CA GLN A 97 -10.26 -7.71 18.44
C GLN A 97 -11.37 -6.87 17.80
N SER A 98 -12.02 -6.00 18.59
CA SER A 98 -13.07 -5.11 18.10
C SER A 98 -12.56 -4.14 17.04
N VAL A 99 -11.39 -3.53 17.24
CA VAL A 99 -10.76 -2.64 16.25
C VAL A 99 -10.37 -3.41 15.00
N ALA A 100 -9.75 -4.60 15.13
CA ALA A 100 -9.39 -5.45 14.00
C ALA A 100 -10.61 -5.86 13.16
N GLU A 101 -11.72 -6.26 13.80
CA GLU A 101 -12.94 -6.66 13.09
C GLU A 101 -13.64 -5.47 12.40
N ARG A 102 -13.71 -4.31 13.08
CA ARG A 102 -14.31 -3.08 12.53
C ARG A 102 -13.50 -2.49 11.38
N SER A 103 -12.18 -2.64 11.44
CA SER A 103 -11.25 -2.20 10.40
C SER A 103 -11.03 -3.25 9.30
N SER A 104 -11.66 -4.43 9.40
CA SER A 104 -11.58 -5.46 8.37
C SER A 104 -12.14 -4.96 7.04
N PHE A 105 -11.58 -5.46 5.93
CA PHE A 105 -12.04 -5.07 4.60
C PHE A 105 -13.55 -5.32 4.40
N LYS A 106 -14.08 -6.42 4.93
CA LYS A 106 -15.50 -6.76 4.86
C LYS A 106 -16.35 -5.70 5.58
N SER A 107 -15.97 -5.36 6.80
CA SER A 107 -16.67 -4.35 7.61
C SER A 107 -16.59 -2.95 6.98
N MET A 108 -15.39 -2.54 6.55
CA MET A 108 -15.19 -1.24 5.90
C MET A 108 -15.92 -1.15 4.56
N LYS A 109 -15.85 -2.19 3.71
CA LYS A 109 -16.56 -2.24 2.43
C LYS A 109 -18.07 -2.19 2.61
N LYS A 110 -18.62 -2.93 3.58
CA LYS A 110 -20.05 -2.87 3.93
C LYS A 110 -20.47 -1.46 4.35
N ASN A 111 -19.61 -0.73 5.07
CA ASN A 111 -19.87 0.61 5.54
C ASN A 111 -19.41 1.73 4.57
N SER A 112 -18.86 1.36 3.41
CA SER A 112 -18.20 2.30 2.50
C SER A 112 -19.17 3.33 1.92
N GLN A 113 -20.39 2.92 1.56
CA GLN A 113 -21.42 3.84 1.05
C GLN A 113 -21.82 4.89 2.10
N LYS A 114 -21.86 4.50 3.39
CA LYS A 114 -22.19 5.44 4.48
C LYS A 114 -21.07 6.45 4.71
N THR A 115 -19.82 6.04 4.55
CA THR A 115 -18.63 6.85 4.89
C THR A 115 -18.09 7.66 3.72
N HIS A 116 -18.26 7.16 2.48
CA HIS A 116 -17.66 7.73 1.26
C HIS A 116 -18.69 7.92 0.13
N GLY A 117 -19.98 7.71 0.40
CA GLY A 117 -21.04 7.89 -0.60
C GLY A 117 -20.87 6.99 -1.82
N ALA A 118 -21.12 7.54 -3.00
CA ALA A 118 -20.98 6.82 -4.27
C ALA A 118 -19.56 6.29 -4.53
N PHE A 119 -18.53 6.91 -3.93
CA PHE A 119 -17.13 6.49 -4.09
C PHE A 119 -16.76 5.26 -3.27
N GLY A 120 -17.64 4.78 -2.37
CA GLY A 120 -17.35 3.59 -1.55
C GLY A 120 -16.95 2.37 -2.37
N ASN A 121 -17.66 2.09 -3.47
CA ASN A 121 -17.35 0.96 -4.34
C ASN A 121 -16.05 1.12 -5.14
N VAL A 122 -15.61 2.36 -5.36
CA VAL A 122 -14.36 2.69 -6.05
C VAL A 122 -13.17 2.51 -5.10
N LEU A 123 -13.27 3.05 -3.89
CA LEU A 123 -12.20 3.03 -2.89
C LEU A 123 -11.97 1.63 -2.31
N PHE A 124 -13.03 0.84 -2.11
CA PHE A 124 -12.97 -0.49 -1.49
C PHE A 124 -13.08 -1.62 -2.53
N ARG A 125 -12.05 -1.75 -3.37
CA ARG A 125 -12.04 -2.67 -4.53
C ARG A 125 -11.92 -4.16 -4.15
N LYS A 126 -10.69 -4.64 -3.88
CA LYS A 126 -10.40 -6.06 -3.56
C LYS A 126 -9.88 -6.31 -2.13
N GLY A 127 -9.07 -5.40 -1.58
CA GLY A 127 -8.59 -5.52 -0.19
C GLY A 127 -7.64 -6.68 0.10
N GLY A 128 -6.91 -7.15 -0.93
CA GLY A 128 -5.95 -8.25 -0.86
C GLY A 128 -4.54 -7.85 -1.32
N VAL A 129 -3.63 -8.81 -1.27
CA VAL A 129 -2.22 -8.72 -1.71
C VAL A 129 -2.04 -9.57 -2.97
N ASN A 130 -1.07 -9.23 -3.82
CA ASN A 130 -0.70 -9.93 -5.06
C ASN A 130 -1.69 -9.77 -6.23
N ASP A 131 -2.49 -8.71 -6.24
CA ASP A 131 -3.39 -8.45 -7.36
C ASP A 131 -2.64 -8.00 -8.62
N TRP A 132 -1.41 -7.51 -8.44
CA TRP A 132 -0.51 -7.11 -9.52
C TRP A 132 -0.25 -8.21 -10.56
N LYS A 133 -0.31 -9.49 -10.17
CA LYS A 133 -0.13 -10.63 -11.08
C LYS A 133 -1.14 -10.67 -12.24
N ASN A 134 -2.25 -9.95 -12.11
CA ASN A 134 -3.29 -9.89 -13.14
C ASN A 134 -3.04 -8.83 -14.22
N LEU A 135 -2.05 -7.95 -14.03
CA LEU A 135 -1.81 -6.80 -14.92
C LEU A 135 -0.38 -6.75 -15.46
N PHE A 136 0.62 -7.10 -14.64
CA PHE A 136 2.01 -6.97 -15.04
C PHE A 136 2.40 -7.99 -16.11
N SER A 137 3.06 -7.53 -17.17
CA SER A 137 3.85 -8.39 -18.05
C SER A 137 5.21 -8.74 -17.41
N GLU A 138 5.90 -9.74 -17.95
CA GLU A 138 7.25 -10.13 -17.50
C GLU A 138 8.25 -8.95 -17.58
N ASP A 139 8.28 -8.23 -18.71
CA ASP A 139 9.15 -7.06 -18.89
C ASP A 139 8.87 -5.94 -17.86
N GLN A 140 7.60 -5.69 -17.57
CA GLN A 140 7.20 -4.70 -16.56
C GLN A 140 7.60 -5.16 -15.16
N ASN A 141 7.50 -6.46 -14.91
CA ASN A 141 7.93 -7.09 -13.67
C ASN A 141 9.42 -6.87 -13.42
N GLU A 142 10.26 -7.19 -14.40
CA GLU A 142 11.71 -6.97 -14.34
C GLU A 142 12.06 -5.49 -14.18
N LYS A 143 11.35 -4.61 -14.92
CA LYS A 143 11.58 -3.17 -14.82
C LYS A 143 11.26 -2.62 -13.43
N MET A 144 10.17 -3.08 -12.81
CA MET A 144 9.80 -2.72 -11.45
C MET A 144 10.82 -3.26 -10.44
N ASP A 145 11.27 -4.51 -10.59
CA ASP A 145 12.26 -5.15 -9.72
C ASP A 145 13.59 -4.38 -9.71
N LYS A 146 14.10 -4.04 -10.90
CA LYS A 146 15.30 -3.24 -11.04
C LYS A 146 15.14 -1.86 -10.40
N THR A 147 14.00 -1.21 -10.60
CA THR A 147 13.76 0.13 -10.05
C THR A 147 13.67 0.10 -8.52
N PHE A 148 13.03 -0.93 -7.96
CA PHE A 148 12.98 -1.14 -6.51
C PHE A 148 14.39 -1.30 -5.92
N GLU A 149 15.20 -2.18 -6.52
CA GLU A 149 16.57 -2.43 -6.05
C GLU A 149 17.43 -1.16 -6.12
N GLU A 150 17.34 -0.40 -7.22
CA GLU A 150 18.10 0.85 -7.40
C GLU A 150 17.76 1.93 -6.37
N HIS A 151 16.51 2.01 -5.91
CA HIS A 151 16.06 3.10 -5.04
C HIS A 151 16.09 2.73 -3.56
N VAL A 152 15.65 1.52 -3.22
CA VAL A 152 15.44 1.11 -1.83
C VAL A 152 15.94 -0.30 -1.52
N GLY A 153 16.54 -1.00 -2.49
CA GLY A 153 17.26 -2.26 -2.28
C GLY A 153 18.31 -2.13 -1.18
N GLY A 154 18.39 -3.13 -0.31
CA GLY A 154 19.31 -3.14 0.83
C GLY A 154 19.05 -2.10 1.94
N THR A 155 18.02 -1.25 1.82
CA THR A 155 17.69 -0.26 2.85
C THR A 155 16.76 -0.85 3.92
N LYS A 156 16.66 -0.19 5.08
CA LYS A 156 15.75 -0.62 6.16
C LYS A 156 14.30 -0.67 5.69
N LEU A 157 13.85 0.33 4.93
CA LEU A 157 12.50 0.36 4.38
C LEU A 157 12.31 -0.70 3.29
N GLY A 158 13.33 -0.93 2.44
CA GLY A 158 13.31 -2.00 1.44
C GLY A 158 13.18 -3.39 2.07
N THR A 159 13.95 -3.68 3.12
CA THR A 159 13.82 -4.93 3.88
C THR A 159 12.44 -5.07 4.50
N LYS A 160 11.87 -3.98 5.05
CA LYS A 160 10.54 -3.97 5.67
C LYS A 160 9.43 -4.36 4.68
N LEU A 161 9.56 -4.01 3.41
CA LEU A 161 8.60 -4.36 2.35
C LEU A 161 8.59 -5.85 1.97
N LYS A 162 9.57 -6.66 2.43
CA LYS A 162 9.69 -8.10 2.13
C LYS A 162 9.49 -8.39 0.63
N TYR A 163 10.19 -7.63 -0.23
CA TYR A 163 9.95 -7.62 -1.68
C TYR A 163 10.01 -9.00 -2.33
N GLU A 164 10.96 -9.86 -1.92
CA GLU A 164 11.08 -11.24 -2.41
C GLU A 164 9.80 -12.06 -2.18
N VAL A 165 9.06 -11.80 -1.10
CA VAL A 165 7.86 -12.55 -0.71
C VAL A 165 6.63 -12.06 -1.47
N TYR A 166 6.45 -10.73 -1.60
CA TYR A 166 5.22 -10.14 -2.13
C TYR A 166 5.31 -9.66 -3.57
N CYS A 167 6.51 -9.57 -4.14
CA CYS A 167 6.71 -9.06 -5.50
C CYS A 167 7.38 -10.03 -6.46
N LYS A 168 8.06 -11.09 -6.01
CA LYS A 168 8.71 -12.05 -6.93
C LYS A 168 8.03 -13.43 -7.00
N ALA A 169 7.13 -13.72 -6.07
CA ALA A 169 6.34 -14.95 -6.06
C ALA A 169 5.24 -14.96 -7.13
#